data_AF-A0A3C2EE73-F1
#
_entry.id   AF-A0A3C2EE73-F1
#
_cell.length_a   1.000
_cell.length_b   1.000
_cell.length_c   1.000
_cell.angle_alpha   90.00
_cell.angle_beta   90.00
_cell.angle_gamma   90.00
#
_symmetry.space_group_name_H-M   'P 1'
#
loop_
_entity.id
_entity.type
_entity.pdbx_description
1 polymer ?
#
loop_
_entity_poly.entity_id
_entity_poly.type
_entity_poly.pdbx_seq_one_letter_code
_entity_poly.pdbx_strand_id
1 'polypeptide(L)'
;MKKLSLYIIIALFSLNLQAQDAQGLFNIPIKNWNMQVIGLNHFYPIYLADPLDVRFEVSARDMKYSDVDLNDNVNVDGTYKGRLVINPGVKISLFRFSPKSNPKLGLDISLGVSIPAFMRSGNHDLIGLDGIYYFAISGKPYEWLSLRFSKHHICTHIGDEFPTIGVRSPIDFDPNVMQLPVRDDMILSAAVRPLYFLGKPRWDILQIYGDFGFFLPGSDFLGERQNKPNRTAYLNLQGGIELEYYFKNPYLGGVFAAGNVSSYQANAFSPNISLISGYLFPQDRFQKRLRIGVQYYNGRSLTNQFYNRKEIFTAFIVAIDI
;
A
#
# COMPACT_ATOMS: atom_id res chain seq x y z
N MET A 1 -14.53 -57.42 -6.78
CA MET A 1 -13.80 -57.18 -5.50
C MET A 1 -12.73 -56.09 -5.60
N LYS A 2 -11.79 -56.12 -6.55
CA LYS A 2 -10.67 -55.13 -6.65
C LYS A 2 -11.08 -53.64 -6.72
N LYS A 3 -12.19 -53.30 -7.40
CA LYS A 3 -12.67 -51.90 -7.51
C LYS A 3 -13.24 -51.37 -6.20
N LEU A 4 -13.98 -52.19 -5.45
CA LEU A 4 -14.57 -51.80 -4.17
C LEU A 4 -13.47 -51.52 -3.12
N SER A 5 -12.44 -52.36 -3.09
CA SER A 5 -11.25 -52.16 -2.25
C SER A 5 -10.53 -50.85 -2.56
N LEU A 6 -10.38 -50.51 -3.84
CA LEU A 6 -9.75 -49.26 -4.28
C LEU A 6 -10.57 -48.03 -3.86
N TYR A 7 -11.90 -48.07 -4.01
CA TYR A 7 -12.78 -46.97 -3.57
C TYR A 7 -12.77 -46.80 -2.05
N ILE A 8 -12.72 -47.89 -1.29
CA ILE A 8 -12.61 -47.84 0.18
C ILE A 8 -11.25 -47.26 0.59
N ILE A 9 -10.15 -47.63 -0.08
CA ILE A 9 -8.83 -47.06 0.19
C ILE A 9 -8.80 -45.56 -0.13
N ILE A 10 -9.32 -45.15 -1.29
CA ILE A 10 -9.40 -43.72 -1.66
C ILE A 10 -10.28 -42.95 -0.67
N ALA A 11 -11.41 -43.52 -0.24
CA ALA A 11 -12.28 -42.91 0.78
C ALA A 11 -11.59 -42.82 2.16
N LEU A 12 -10.82 -43.84 2.57
CA LEU A 12 -10.05 -43.81 3.81
C LEU A 12 -8.90 -42.81 3.77
N PHE A 13 -8.26 -42.64 2.62
CA PHE A 13 -7.26 -41.60 2.40
C PHE A 13 -7.91 -40.22 2.43
N SER A 14 -9.04 -40.01 1.76
CA SER A 14 -9.73 -38.71 1.76
C SER A 14 -10.33 -38.32 3.12
N LEU A 15 -10.70 -39.30 3.96
CA LEU A 15 -11.13 -39.07 5.34
C LEU A 15 -9.99 -38.64 6.28
N ASN A 16 -8.72 -38.90 5.91
CA ASN A 16 -7.53 -38.52 6.68
C ASN A 16 -6.71 -37.39 6.04
N LEU A 17 -7.14 -36.86 4.89
CA LEU A 17 -6.61 -35.63 4.32
C LEU A 17 -7.16 -34.42 5.10
N GLN A 18 -6.82 -34.32 6.38
CA GLN A 18 -6.82 -33.00 7.01
C GLN A 18 -5.58 -32.29 6.49
N ALA A 19 -5.78 -31.35 5.56
CA ALA A 19 -4.75 -30.37 5.25
C ALA A 19 -4.26 -29.78 6.58
N GLN A 20 -2.97 -29.50 6.69
CA GLN A 20 -2.37 -28.88 7.88
C GLN A 20 -3.07 -27.55 8.27
N ASP A 21 -3.82 -26.98 7.31
CA ASP A 21 -4.58 -25.74 7.37
C ASP A 21 -6.05 -25.91 7.80
N ALA A 22 -6.53 -27.15 7.99
CA ALA A 22 -7.94 -27.45 8.26
C ALA A 22 -8.44 -27.02 9.65
N GLN A 23 -7.54 -26.61 10.56
CA GLN A 23 -7.86 -26.20 11.93
C GLN A 23 -7.53 -24.72 12.24
N GLY A 24 -7.27 -23.91 11.21
CA GLY A 24 -6.86 -22.51 11.35
C GLY A 24 -5.43 -22.26 10.88
N LEU A 25 -4.85 -21.12 11.26
CA LEU A 25 -3.46 -20.80 10.91
C LEU A 25 -2.52 -21.71 11.73
N PHE A 26 -1.77 -22.57 11.03
CA PHE A 26 -0.73 -23.42 11.64
C PHE A 26 0.24 -22.58 12.47
N ASN A 27 0.42 -22.95 13.75
CA ASN A 27 1.32 -22.28 14.68
C ASN A 27 2.31 -23.27 15.27
N ILE A 28 3.58 -22.91 15.29
CA ILE A 28 4.67 -23.64 15.92
C ILE A 28 4.87 -23.08 17.34
N PRO A 29 4.59 -23.85 18.40
CA PRO A 29 4.81 -23.39 19.77
C PRO A 29 6.31 -23.31 20.09
N ILE A 30 6.78 -22.17 20.60
CA ILE A 30 8.16 -21.93 21.03
C ILE A 30 8.15 -21.39 22.47
N LYS A 31 8.30 -22.27 23.47
CA LYS A 31 8.18 -21.91 24.90
C LYS A 31 6.85 -21.15 25.17
N ASN A 32 6.94 -19.88 25.58
CA ASN A 32 5.81 -18.99 25.89
C ASN A 32 5.30 -18.20 24.65
N TRP A 33 5.81 -18.51 23.47
CA TRP A 33 5.49 -17.87 22.20
C TRP A 33 4.89 -18.86 21.22
N ASN A 34 4.19 -18.33 20.22
CA ASN A 34 3.75 -19.01 19.02
C ASN A 34 4.42 -18.35 17.81
N MET A 35 4.99 -19.16 16.93
CA MET A 35 5.50 -18.74 15.64
C MET A 35 4.54 -19.18 14.54
N GLN A 36 4.18 -18.27 13.66
CA GLN A 36 3.49 -18.56 12.41
C GLN A 36 4.48 -18.41 11.25
N VAL A 37 4.54 -19.41 10.39
CA VAL A 37 5.33 -19.37 9.14
C VAL A 37 4.35 -19.15 7.99
N ILE A 38 4.53 -18.05 7.28
CA ILE A 38 3.66 -17.57 6.21
C ILE A 38 2.25 -17.22 6.71
N GLY A 39 1.83 -15.99 6.46
CA GLY A 39 0.51 -15.51 6.83
C GLY A 39 0.16 -14.20 6.15
N LEU A 40 -1.13 -13.89 6.16
CA LEU A 40 -1.65 -12.64 5.60
C LEU A 40 -1.92 -11.58 6.68
N ASN A 41 -1.68 -11.89 7.96
CA ASN A 41 -1.92 -10.97 9.06
C ASN A 41 -0.62 -10.29 9.49
N HIS A 42 -0.67 -8.98 9.74
CA HIS A 42 0.49 -8.15 10.09
C HIS A 42 0.23 -7.40 11.41
N PHE A 43 1.27 -7.05 12.16
CA PHE A 43 1.14 -6.28 13.41
C PHE A 43 1.12 -4.76 13.17
N TYR A 44 1.76 -4.30 12.11
CA TYR A 44 1.70 -2.89 11.73
C TYR A 44 0.44 -2.61 10.93
N PRO A 45 -0.33 -1.56 11.27
CA PRO A 45 -1.54 -1.21 10.54
C PRO A 45 -1.21 -0.67 9.14
N ILE A 46 -2.15 -0.83 8.22
CA ILE A 46 -2.10 -0.15 6.93
C ILE A 46 -2.57 1.29 7.06
N TYR A 47 -2.17 2.16 6.14
CA TYR A 47 -2.58 3.57 6.12
C TYR A 47 -3.75 3.73 5.18
N LEU A 48 -4.92 4.16 5.65
CA LEU A 48 -6.10 4.35 4.81
C LEU A 48 -5.93 5.51 3.82
N ALA A 49 -5.30 6.60 4.24
CA ALA A 49 -5.18 7.83 3.46
C ALA A 49 -3.87 7.98 2.67
N ASP A 50 -2.87 7.14 2.89
CA ASP A 50 -1.61 7.22 2.13
C ASP A 50 -1.79 6.66 0.70
N PRO A 51 -1.74 7.48 -0.34
CA PRO A 51 -1.90 6.99 -1.71
C PRO A 51 -0.77 6.05 -2.18
N LEU A 52 0.33 5.93 -1.44
CA LEU A 52 1.47 5.07 -1.76
C LEU A 52 1.55 3.79 -0.92
N ASP A 53 0.61 3.56 0.02
CA ASP A 53 0.63 2.32 0.80
C ASP A 53 0.31 1.10 -0.08
N VAL A 54 0.99 -0.01 0.19
CA VAL A 54 0.83 -1.27 -0.54
C VAL A 54 -0.55 -1.85 -0.24
N ARG A 55 -1.42 -1.82 -1.25
CA ARG A 55 -2.77 -2.37 -1.19
C ARG A 55 -3.21 -2.85 -2.57
N PHE A 56 -4.25 -3.66 -2.64
CA PHE A 56 -4.94 -3.86 -3.90
C PHE A 56 -5.99 -2.76 -4.07
N GLU A 57 -5.86 -1.92 -5.08
CA GLU A 57 -6.77 -0.78 -5.28
C GLU A 57 -7.04 -0.53 -6.76
N VAL A 58 -8.27 -0.11 -7.06
CA VAL A 58 -8.64 0.52 -8.34
C VAL A 58 -9.20 1.90 -8.02
N SER A 59 -8.70 2.93 -8.71
CA SER A 59 -9.17 4.29 -8.54
C SER A 59 -9.46 4.96 -9.87
N ALA A 60 -10.65 5.56 -9.98
CA ALA A 60 -11.03 6.45 -11.06
C ALA A 60 -10.81 7.89 -10.59
N ARG A 61 -9.86 8.60 -11.20
CA ARG A 61 -9.37 9.92 -10.79
C ARG A 61 -9.80 10.98 -11.78
N ASP A 62 -10.40 12.03 -11.26
CA ASP A 62 -10.75 13.26 -11.96
C ASP A 62 -9.68 14.30 -11.62
N MET A 63 -8.74 14.48 -12.56
CA MET A 63 -7.59 15.37 -12.46
C MET A 63 -8.05 16.82 -12.54
N LYS A 64 -7.86 17.56 -11.45
CA LYS A 64 -8.08 19.02 -11.41
C LYS A 64 -6.86 19.78 -11.90
N TYR A 65 -5.68 19.20 -11.69
CA TYR A 65 -4.40 19.75 -12.11
C TYR A 65 -3.38 18.62 -12.26
N SER A 66 -2.50 18.72 -13.25
CA SER A 66 -1.40 17.79 -13.48
C SER A 66 -0.31 18.48 -14.29
N ASP A 67 0.90 18.51 -13.76
CA ASP A 67 2.09 18.99 -14.46
C ASP A 67 2.53 18.06 -15.61
N VAL A 68 2.03 16.82 -15.63
CA VAL A 68 2.50 15.75 -16.54
C VAL A 68 1.48 15.38 -17.60
N ASP A 69 0.30 16.01 -17.59
CA ASP A 69 -0.69 15.77 -18.63
C ASP A 69 -0.19 16.38 -19.95
N LEU A 70 -0.16 15.56 -20.98
CA LEU A 70 0.36 15.92 -22.30
C LEU A 70 -0.82 16.26 -23.20
N ASN A 71 -0.66 17.31 -24.01
CA ASN A 71 -1.52 17.57 -25.14
C ASN A 71 -0.96 16.80 -26.35
N ASP A 72 -1.71 15.81 -26.80
CA ASP A 72 -1.42 14.91 -27.92
C ASP A 72 -2.71 14.59 -28.71
N ASN A 73 -2.65 13.64 -29.64
CA ASN A 73 -3.78 13.27 -30.50
C ASN A 73 -5.01 12.75 -29.74
N VAL A 74 -4.86 12.36 -28.46
CA VAL A 74 -5.97 11.90 -27.60
C VAL A 74 -6.46 13.03 -26.69
N ASN A 75 -5.57 13.93 -26.24
CA ASN A 75 -5.89 15.06 -25.35
C ASN A 75 -5.65 16.42 -26.04
N VAL A 76 -6.24 16.61 -27.22
CA VAL A 76 -5.94 17.71 -28.18
C VAL A 76 -6.22 19.11 -27.62
N ASP A 77 -7.11 19.23 -26.63
CA ASP A 77 -7.54 20.50 -26.04
C ASP A 77 -7.34 20.56 -24.51
N GLY A 78 -6.72 19.55 -23.91
CA GLY A 78 -6.53 19.49 -22.46
C GLY A 78 -7.82 19.25 -21.66
N THR A 79 -8.95 18.95 -22.34
CA THR A 79 -10.22 18.68 -21.66
C THR A 79 -10.29 17.28 -21.06
N TYR A 80 -9.41 16.39 -21.51
CA TYR A 80 -9.37 15.00 -21.07
C TYR A 80 -8.61 14.88 -19.74
N LYS A 81 -9.37 14.82 -18.63
CA LYS A 81 -8.84 14.91 -17.26
C LYS A 81 -8.98 13.63 -16.42
N GLY A 82 -9.31 12.50 -17.04
CA GLY A 82 -9.54 11.24 -16.33
C GLY A 82 -8.33 10.32 -16.30
N ARG A 83 -7.99 9.78 -15.13
CA ARG A 83 -7.04 8.66 -15.00
C ARG A 83 -7.69 7.45 -14.33
N LEU A 84 -7.42 6.27 -14.88
CA LEU A 84 -7.68 5.02 -14.20
C LEU A 84 -6.37 4.53 -13.63
N VAL A 85 -6.33 4.22 -12.33
CA VAL A 85 -5.15 3.63 -11.70
C VAL A 85 -5.53 2.30 -11.10
N ILE A 86 -4.81 1.26 -11.52
CA ILE A 86 -4.93 -0.09 -10.99
C ILE A 86 -3.64 -0.35 -10.22
N ASN A 87 -3.75 -0.60 -8.93
CA ASN A 87 -2.62 -0.91 -8.05
C ASN A 87 -2.80 -2.33 -7.51
N PRO A 88 -2.29 -3.36 -8.19
CA PRO A 88 -2.16 -4.69 -7.62
C PRO A 88 -1.08 -4.65 -6.55
N GLY A 89 -1.48 -4.90 -5.30
CA GLY A 89 -0.57 -5.04 -4.18
C GLY A 89 -0.77 -6.37 -3.47
N VAL A 90 0.27 -6.88 -2.84
CA VAL A 90 0.22 -7.99 -1.87
C VAL A 90 1.26 -7.78 -0.76
N LYS A 91 0.90 -8.11 0.48
CA LYS A 91 1.79 -8.17 1.65
C LYS A 91 1.66 -9.56 2.29
N ILE A 92 2.79 -10.22 2.52
CA ILE A 92 2.87 -11.55 3.13
C ILE A 92 3.82 -11.47 4.32
N SER A 93 3.33 -11.86 5.50
CA SER A 93 4.16 -12.07 6.69
C SER A 93 4.87 -13.42 6.54
N LEU A 94 6.19 -13.43 6.43
CA LEU A 94 6.99 -14.67 6.38
C LEU A 94 7.09 -15.34 7.74
N PHE A 95 7.34 -14.54 8.78
CA PHE A 95 7.47 -15.01 10.15
C PHE A 95 6.73 -14.06 11.06
N ARG A 96 5.87 -14.61 11.91
CA ARG A 96 5.18 -13.85 12.95
C ARG A 96 5.36 -14.55 14.29
N PHE A 97 5.84 -13.82 15.28
CA PHE A 97 6.04 -14.30 16.64
C PHE A 97 5.09 -13.57 17.56
N SER A 98 4.31 -14.30 18.34
CA SER A 98 3.35 -13.73 19.29
C SER A 98 3.39 -14.44 20.64
N PRO A 99 3.24 -13.74 21.78
CA PRO A 99 3.12 -14.38 23.08
C PRO A 99 1.83 -15.22 23.16
N LYS A 100 1.89 -16.40 23.78
CA LYS A 100 0.71 -17.24 24.02
C LYS A 100 -0.34 -16.54 24.88
N SER A 101 0.09 -15.68 25.80
CA SER A 101 -0.78 -14.91 26.69
C SER A 101 -1.53 -13.78 25.98
N ASN A 102 -0.98 -13.23 24.89
CA ASN A 102 -1.64 -12.20 24.10
C ASN A 102 -1.18 -12.25 22.62
N PRO A 103 -1.95 -12.90 21.73
CA PRO A 103 -1.59 -13.05 20.32
C PRO A 103 -1.67 -11.76 19.49
N LYS A 104 -2.19 -10.66 20.07
CA LYS A 104 -2.22 -9.33 19.42
C LYS A 104 -0.90 -8.59 19.50
N LEU A 105 0.04 -9.06 20.32
CA LEU A 105 1.36 -8.49 20.49
C LEU A 105 2.39 -9.35 19.78
N GLY A 106 3.53 -8.76 19.42
CA GLY A 106 4.64 -9.53 18.89
C GLY A 106 5.47 -8.83 17.82
N LEU A 107 6.12 -9.64 16.99
CA LEU A 107 6.98 -9.21 15.89
C LEU A 107 6.57 -9.92 14.60
N ASP A 108 6.60 -9.22 13.46
CA ASP A 108 6.47 -9.82 12.14
C ASP A 108 7.57 -9.37 11.19
N ILE A 109 7.92 -10.27 10.28
CA ILE A 109 8.81 -10.00 9.14
C ILE A 109 7.97 -10.21 7.89
N SER A 110 7.83 -9.16 7.08
CA SER A 110 6.94 -9.17 5.91
C SER A 110 7.67 -8.79 4.62
N LEU A 111 7.21 -9.40 3.53
CA LEU A 111 7.53 -9.05 2.15
C LEU A 111 6.28 -8.56 1.45
N GLY A 112 6.44 -7.71 0.45
CA GLY A 112 5.34 -7.24 -0.36
C GLY A 112 5.77 -6.73 -1.71
N VAL A 113 4.79 -6.58 -2.59
CA VAL A 113 4.95 -5.94 -3.89
C VAL A 113 3.72 -5.10 -4.18
N SER A 114 3.92 -3.96 -4.84
CA SER A 114 2.86 -3.09 -5.38
C SER A 114 3.27 -2.64 -6.77
N ILE A 115 2.33 -2.67 -7.70
CA ILE A 115 2.57 -2.35 -9.10
C ILE A 115 1.53 -1.34 -9.61
N PRO A 116 1.53 -0.09 -9.14
CA PRO A 116 0.56 0.89 -9.63
C PRO A 116 0.77 1.15 -11.13
N ALA A 117 -0.24 0.78 -11.91
CA ALA A 117 -0.35 1.06 -13.33
C ALA A 117 -1.23 2.29 -13.51
N PHE A 118 -0.66 3.32 -14.13
CA PHE A 118 -1.33 4.58 -14.41
C PHE A 118 -1.81 4.55 -15.86
N MET A 119 -3.12 4.70 -16.05
CA MET A 119 -3.76 4.62 -17.35
C MET A 119 -4.60 5.87 -17.60
N ARG A 120 -4.72 6.26 -18.87
CA ARG A 120 -5.70 7.28 -19.29
C ARG A 120 -7.09 6.65 -19.21
N SER A 121 -8.05 7.33 -18.58
CA SER A 121 -9.36 6.72 -18.25
C SER A 121 -10.26 6.38 -19.46
N GLY A 122 -9.86 6.69 -20.70
CA GLY A 122 -10.79 6.86 -21.84
C GLY A 122 -10.50 5.86 -22.94
N ASN A 123 -9.22 5.70 -23.24
CA ASN A 123 -8.70 4.67 -24.12
C ASN A 123 -7.95 3.56 -23.36
N HIS A 124 -7.77 3.69 -22.04
CA HIS A 124 -7.04 2.71 -21.21
C HIS A 124 -5.56 2.57 -21.60
N ASP A 125 -4.98 3.63 -22.16
CA ASP A 125 -3.58 3.67 -22.54
C ASP A 125 -2.68 3.76 -21.31
N LEU A 126 -1.67 2.89 -21.23
CA LEU A 126 -0.72 2.86 -20.13
C LEU A 126 0.28 4.01 -20.28
N ILE A 127 0.29 4.92 -19.31
CA ILE A 127 1.21 6.08 -19.28
C ILE A 127 2.42 5.85 -18.39
N GLY A 128 2.33 4.92 -17.44
CA GLY A 128 3.44 4.57 -16.56
C GLY A 128 3.10 3.45 -15.60
N LEU A 129 4.14 2.83 -15.07
CA LEU A 129 4.05 1.76 -14.10
C LEU A 129 5.21 1.87 -13.11
N ASP A 130 4.91 1.82 -11.82
CA ASP A 130 5.95 1.69 -10.80
C ASP A 130 6.03 0.23 -10.34
N GLY A 131 7.22 -0.30 -10.13
CA GLY A 131 7.47 -1.56 -9.43
C GLY A 131 7.98 -1.26 -8.03
N ILE A 132 7.20 -1.60 -7.00
CA ILE A 132 7.52 -1.33 -5.60
C ILE A 132 7.69 -2.65 -4.86
N TYR A 133 8.91 -2.95 -4.41
CA TYR A 133 9.20 -4.12 -3.56
C TYR A 133 9.38 -3.68 -2.12
N TYR A 134 8.72 -4.39 -1.22
CA TYR A 134 8.62 -4.06 0.19
C TYR A 134 9.27 -5.17 1.03
N PHE A 135 10.12 -4.78 1.96
CA PHE A 135 10.57 -5.60 3.09
C PHE A 135 10.29 -4.82 4.37
N ALA A 136 9.80 -5.48 5.42
CA ALA A 136 9.64 -4.85 6.71
C ALA A 136 9.83 -5.78 7.89
N ILE A 137 10.22 -5.17 9.00
CA ILE A 137 10.19 -5.75 10.33
C ILE A 137 9.27 -4.87 11.16
N SER A 138 8.20 -5.46 11.69
CA SER A 138 7.20 -4.75 12.47
C SER A 138 7.12 -5.33 13.87
N GLY A 139 6.75 -4.49 14.83
CA GLY A 139 6.56 -4.89 16.21
C GLY A 139 5.36 -4.20 16.84
N LYS A 140 4.61 -4.94 17.64
CA LYS A 140 3.50 -4.44 18.45
C LYS A 140 3.75 -4.77 19.91
N PRO A 141 4.57 -3.96 20.62
CA PRO A 141 4.91 -4.21 22.02
C PRO A 141 3.71 -4.01 22.96
N TYR A 142 2.76 -3.16 22.58
CA TYR A 142 1.51 -2.91 23.32
C TYR A 142 0.31 -2.88 22.37
N GLU A 143 -0.90 -3.13 22.86
CA GLU A 143 -2.09 -3.12 21.99
C GLU A 143 -2.35 -1.75 21.34
N TRP A 144 -1.87 -0.67 21.98
CA TRP A 144 -2.00 0.72 21.54
C TRP A 144 -0.80 1.24 20.72
N LEU A 145 0.30 0.51 20.59
CA LEU A 145 1.53 0.96 19.91
C LEU A 145 2.03 -0.07 18.90
N SER A 146 2.17 0.33 17.65
CA SER A 146 2.83 -0.42 16.59
C SER A 146 4.05 0.36 16.07
N LEU A 147 5.13 -0.36 15.79
CA LEU A 147 6.39 0.15 15.25
C LEU A 147 6.76 -0.65 14.01
N ARG A 148 7.39 -0.01 13.03
CA ARG A 148 7.88 -0.68 11.81
C ARG A 148 9.16 -0.04 11.31
N PHE A 149 10.06 -0.88 10.86
CA PHE A 149 11.11 -0.49 9.92
C PHE A 149 10.80 -1.15 8.57
N SER A 150 10.78 -0.38 7.49
CA SER A 150 10.60 -0.91 6.14
C SER A 150 11.63 -0.37 5.16
N LYS A 151 11.92 -1.19 4.14
CA LYS A 151 12.67 -0.84 2.96
C LYS A 151 11.75 -0.98 1.75
N HIS A 152 11.59 0.09 0.98
CA HIS A 152 10.83 0.08 -0.28
C HIS A 152 11.81 0.30 -1.43
N HIS A 153 12.00 -0.70 -2.28
CA HIS A 153 12.69 -0.52 -3.56
C HIS A 153 11.65 -0.11 -4.61
N ILE A 154 11.85 1.03 -5.24
CA ILE A 154 10.96 1.60 -6.25
C ILE A 154 11.74 1.67 -7.55
N CYS A 155 11.26 1.00 -8.58
CA CYS A 155 11.64 1.22 -9.96
C CYS A 155 10.44 1.75 -10.72
N THR A 156 10.67 2.53 -11.77
CA THR A 156 9.59 3.14 -12.53
C THR A 156 9.84 2.90 -14.01
N HIS A 157 8.76 2.71 -14.73
CA HIS A 157 8.74 2.35 -16.12
C HIS A 157 7.76 3.26 -16.85
N ILE A 158 8.25 3.88 -17.92
CA ILE A 158 7.42 4.68 -18.80
C ILE A 158 6.52 3.72 -19.59
N GLY A 159 5.23 4.08 -19.71
CA GLY A 159 4.27 3.30 -20.51
C GLY A 159 4.56 3.39 -22.00
N ASP A 160 3.93 2.51 -22.78
CA ASP A 160 4.03 2.49 -24.24
C ASP A 160 3.40 3.72 -24.90
N GLU A 161 2.37 4.29 -24.27
CA GLU A 161 1.65 5.49 -24.74
C GLU A 161 2.20 6.78 -24.13
N PHE A 162 3.46 6.76 -23.72
CA PHE A 162 4.22 7.97 -23.47
C PHE A 162 4.71 8.53 -24.81
N PRO A 163 4.21 9.70 -25.23
CA PRO A 163 4.36 10.13 -26.60
C PRO A 163 5.82 10.48 -26.90
N THR A 164 6.36 9.81 -27.91
CA THR A 164 7.73 9.96 -28.42
C THR A 164 7.86 11.03 -29.50
N ILE A 165 6.74 11.69 -29.85
CA ILE A 165 6.62 12.68 -30.93
C ILE A 165 6.11 14.00 -30.32
N GLY A 166 6.51 15.14 -30.90
CA GLY A 166 6.32 16.49 -30.33
C GLY A 166 4.97 16.74 -29.65
N VAL A 167 4.99 16.76 -28.32
CA VAL A 167 3.84 17.07 -27.46
C VAL A 167 3.95 18.46 -26.86
N ARG A 168 2.81 19.04 -26.50
CA ARG A 168 2.77 20.24 -25.65
C ARG A 168 2.42 19.80 -24.23
N SER A 169 3.40 19.88 -23.34
CA SER A 169 3.19 19.76 -21.89
C SER A 169 3.16 21.16 -21.28
N PRO A 170 2.50 21.38 -20.13
CA PRO A 170 2.64 22.61 -19.34
C PRO A 170 4.10 22.94 -18.96
N ILE A 171 5.02 21.97 -19.11
CA ILE A 171 6.44 22.10 -18.81
C ILE A 171 7.30 21.67 -20.00
N ASP A 172 8.46 22.30 -20.15
CA ASP A 172 9.52 21.80 -21.03
C ASP A 172 10.19 20.62 -20.31
N PHE A 173 10.00 19.41 -20.83
CA PHE A 173 10.49 18.16 -20.25
C PHE A 173 11.24 17.36 -21.31
N ASP A 174 12.48 16.97 -21.01
CA ASP A 174 13.23 16.03 -21.84
C ASP A 174 12.95 14.58 -21.37
N PRO A 175 12.15 13.82 -22.13
CA PRO A 175 11.83 12.44 -21.80
C PRO A 175 13.05 11.50 -21.83
N ASN A 176 14.20 11.92 -22.32
CA ASN A 176 15.41 11.09 -22.39
C ASN A 176 16.28 11.17 -21.13
N VAL A 177 16.17 12.23 -20.33
CA VAL A 177 17.05 12.45 -19.15
C VAL A 177 16.49 11.81 -17.88
N MET A 178 15.19 11.53 -17.84
CA MET A 178 14.51 11.02 -16.65
C MET A 178 14.07 9.55 -16.80
N GLN A 179 14.49 8.81 -17.83
CA GLN A 179 14.06 7.43 -18.02
C GLN A 179 14.57 6.55 -16.86
N LEU A 180 13.66 5.99 -16.04
CA LEU A 180 13.92 4.97 -15.01
C LEU A 180 14.49 5.47 -13.66
N PRO A 181 13.85 6.39 -12.91
CA PRO A 181 14.22 6.61 -11.52
C PRO A 181 14.07 5.32 -10.72
N VAL A 182 15.17 4.93 -10.08
CA VAL A 182 15.24 3.85 -9.11
C VAL A 182 15.55 4.46 -7.75
N ARG A 183 14.83 4.05 -6.72
CA ARG A 183 14.95 4.61 -5.37
C ARG A 183 14.79 3.51 -4.32
N ASP A 184 15.54 3.61 -3.22
CA ASP A 184 15.30 2.80 -2.03
C ASP A 184 14.97 3.71 -0.85
N ASP A 185 13.77 3.52 -0.30
CA ASP A 185 13.26 4.25 0.85
C ASP A 185 13.44 3.39 2.08
N MET A 186 14.17 3.88 3.06
CA MET A 186 14.23 3.32 4.41
C MET A 186 13.27 4.13 5.28
N ILE A 187 12.31 3.47 5.92
CA ILE A 187 11.23 4.15 6.65
C ILE A 187 11.16 3.59 8.05
N LEU A 188 11.18 4.50 9.04
CA LEU A 188 10.86 4.22 10.42
C LEU A 188 9.45 4.76 10.68
N SER A 189 8.54 3.87 11.05
CA SER A 189 7.13 4.20 11.24
C SER A 189 6.69 3.87 12.68
N ALA A 190 5.83 4.72 13.23
CA ALA A 190 5.14 4.48 14.48
C ALA A 190 3.64 4.80 14.33
N ALA A 191 2.79 3.94 14.88
CA ALA A 191 1.34 4.13 14.92
C ALA A 191 0.83 3.91 16.35
N VAL A 192 -0.05 4.81 16.79
CA VAL A 192 -0.64 4.81 18.13
C VAL A 192 -2.15 4.86 18.10
N ARG A 193 -2.77 4.24 19.10
CA ARG A 193 -4.23 4.22 19.32
C ARG A 193 -4.57 4.95 20.62
N PRO A 194 -4.64 6.28 20.62
CA PRO A 194 -4.74 7.07 21.85
C PRO A 194 -6.03 6.82 22.63
N LEU A 195 -7.12 6.42 21.97
CA LEU A 195 -8.41 6.16 22.64
C LEU A 195 -8.46 4.81 23.38
N TYR A 196 -7.42 3.97 23.23
CA TYR A 196 -7.27 2.71 23.97
C TYR A 196 -7.37 2.92 25.48
N PHE A 197 -6.82 4.02 26.00
CA PHE A 197 -6.79 4.31 27.45
C PHE A 197 -8.17 4.64 28.04
N LEU A 198 -9.20 4.86 27.22
CA LEU A 198 -10.58 5.02 27.69
C LEU A 198 -11.18 3.70 28.23
N GLY A 199 -10.51 2.56 28.02
CA GLY A 199 -10.96 1.25 28.49
C GLY A 199 -12.25 0.75 27.85
N LYS A 200 -12.69 1.40 26.76
CA LYS A 200 -13.94 1.10 26.04
C LYS A 200 -13.61 0.69 24.60
N PRO A 201 -13.49 -0.61 24.30
CA PRO A 201 -13.07 -1.10 22.98
C PRO A 201 -13.86 -0.52 21.80
N ARG A 202 -15.17 -0.24 21.98
CA ARG A 202 -16.01 0.37 20.94
C ARG A 202 -15.58 1.79 20.51
N TRP A 203 -14.83 2.48 21.37
CA TRP A 203 -14.38 3.85 21.14
C TRP A 203 -12.90 3.91 20.78
N ASP A 204 -12.21 2.76 20.72
CA ASP A 204 -10.85 2.67 20.22
C ASP A 204 -10.85 2.70 18.68
N ILE A 205 -11.29 3.82 18.12
CA ILE A 205 -11.56 4.03 16.69
C ILE A 205 -10.50 4.90 16.01
N LEU A 206 -9.64 5.54 16.80
CA LEU A 206 -8.68 6.54 16.34
C LEU A 206 -7.28 5.93 16.27
N GLN A 207 -6.66 6.04 15.10
CA GLN A 207 -5.26 5.75 14.86
C GLN A 207 -4.54 7.02 14.42
N ILE A 208 -3.35 7.24 14.97
CA ILE A 208 -2.44 8.33 14.57
C ILE A 208 -1.11 7.68 14.22
N TYR A 209 -0.48 8.09 13.13
CA TYR A 209 0.82 7.55 12.74
C TYR A 209 1.77 8.63 12.23
N GLY A 210 3.06 8.30 12.24
CA GLY A 210 4.12 9.13 11.73
C GLY A 210 5.28 8.28 11.21
N ASP A 211 5.87 8.75 10.11
CA ASP A 211 6.92 8.09 9.38
C ASP A 211 8.08 9.07 9.16
N PHE A 212 9.27 8.60 9.49
CA PHE A 212 10.53 9.22 9.12
C PHE A 212 11.19 8.35 8.06
N GLY A 213 11.25 8.85 6.83
CA GLY A 213 11.89 8.16 5.73
C GLY A 213 13.17 8.84 5.27
N PHE A 214 14.12 8.03 4.83
CA PHE A 214 15.34 8.49 4.21
C PHE A 214 15.74 7.59 3.04
N PHE A 215 16.42 8.17 2.06
CA PHE A 215 16.99 7.47 0.91
C PHE A 215 18.47 7.21 1.17
N LEU A 216 18.96 6.03 0.80
CA LEU A 216 20.40 5.75 0.81
C LEU A 216 20.98 6.04 -0.59
N PRO A 217 21.70 7.15 -0.79
CA PRO A 217 22.41 7.40 -2.03
C PRO A 217 23.62 6.44 -2.11
N GLY A 218 23.75 5.66 -3.19
CA GLY A 218 24.90 4.76 -3.32
C GLY A 218 24.77 3.67 -4.39
N SER A 219 25.74 2.76 -4.37
CA SER A 219 25.65 1.40 -4.92
C SER A 219 25.11 0.47 -3.84
N ASP A 220 24.47 -0.63 -4.23
CA ASP A 220 24.23 -1.76 -3.33
C ASP A 220 25.16 -2.92 -3.67
N PHE A 221 25.01 -4.05 -2.98
CA PHE A 221 25.82 -5.25 -3.19
C PHE A 221 25.63 -5.88 -4.59
N LEU A 222 24.62 -5.44 -5.37
CA LEU A 222 24.36 -5.90 -6.73
C LEU A 222 24.96 -4.97 -7.80
N GLY A 223 25.55 -3.83 -7.41
CA GLY A 223 26.34 -2.98 -8.30
C GLY A 223 25.93 -1.51 -8.31
N GLU A 224 26.38 -0.81 -9.37
CA GLU A 224 26.04 0.59 -9.59
C GLU A 224 24.63 0.75 -10.16
N ARG A 225 23.85 1.65 -9.55
CA ARG A 225 22.48 1.94 -9.95
C ARG A 225 22.46 3.03 -11.03
N GLN A 226 21.77 2.78 -12.14
CA GLN A 226 21.74 3.66 -13.32
C GLN A 226 21.17 5.06 -13.04
N ASN A 227 20.15 5.16 -12.20
CA ASN A 227 19.59 6.44 -11.75
C ASN A 227 19.57 6.49 -10.23
N LYS A 228 20.16 7.54 -9.67
CA LYS A 228 20.19 7.78 -8.22
C LYS A 228 19.13 8.83 -7.88
N PRO A 229 18.37 8.64 -6.80
CA PRO A 229 17.64 9.75 -6.18
C PRO A 229 18.66 10.87 -5.93
N ASN A 230 18.21 12.10 -6.11
CA ASN A 230 19.05 13.28 -6.01
C ASN A 230 19.97 13.20 -4.76
N ARG A 231 21.30 13.28 -4.96
CA ARG A 231 22.31 13.20 -3.90
C ARG A 231 22.08 14.20 -2.77
N THR A 232 21.31 15.26 -3.01
CA THR A 232 21.00 16.34 -2.07
C THR A 232 19.58 16.31 -1.53
N ALA A 233 18.73 15.37 -1.95
CA ALA A 233 17.34 15.27 -1.49
C ALA A 233 17.01 13.83 -1.07
N TYR A 234 17.31 13.51 0.19
CA TYR A 234 17.24 12.16 0.73
C TYR A 234 16.18 11.97 1.82
N LEU A 235 15.48 13.02 2.28
CA LEU A 235 14.52 12.89 3.38
C LEU A 235 13.07 12.91 2.91
N ASN A 236 12.23 12.15 3.62
CA ASN A 236 10.78 12.28 3.57
C ASN A 236 10.17 12.17 4.98
N LEU A 237 9.06 12.86 5.17
CA LEU A 237 8.30 12.86 6.41
C LEU A 237 6.84 12.64 6.05
N GLN A 238 6.14 11.87 6.87
CA GLN A 238 4.72 11.64 6.70
C GLN A 238 4.04 11.45 8.06
N GLY A 239 2.77 11.83 8.13
CA GLY A 239 1.93 11.53 9.27
C GLY A 239 0.46 11.63 8.91
N GLY A 240 -0.36 10.94 9.68
CA GLY A 240 -1.78 10.88 9.42
C GLY A 240 -2.62 10.51 10.62
N ILE A 241 -3.92 10.68 10.42
CA ILE A 241 -4.97 10.43 11.40
C ILE A 241 -6.09 9.67 10.72
N GLU A 242 -6.60 8.63 11.39
CA GLU A 242 -7.58 7.71 10.82
C GLU A 242 -8.63 7.37 11.86
N LEU A 243 -9.89 7.39 11.42
CA LEU A 243 -11.06 7.08 12.21
C LEU A 243 -11.81 5.94 11.50
N GLU A 244 -12.03 4.84 12.22
CA GLU A 244 -12.81 3.70 11.75
C GLU A 244 -13.92 3.38 12.75
N TYR A 245 -15.18 3.54 12.34
CA TYR A 245 -16.35 3.24 13.16
C TYR A 245 -17.13 2.07 12.60
N TYR A 246 -17.23 1.00 13.35
CA TYR A 246 -18.04 -0.18 13.00
C TYR A 246 -19.43 -0.10 13.66
N PHE A 247 -20.46 -0.37 12.88
CA PHE A 247 -21.82 -0.41 13.39
C PHE A 247 -22.02 -1.61 14.33
N LYS A 248 -22.97 -1.48 15.28
CA LYS A 248 -23.28 -2.56 16.23
C LYS A 248 -23.76 -3.85 15.54
N ASN A 249 -24.45 -3.70 14.41
CA ASN A 249 -24.88 -4.83 13.61
C ASN A 249 -23.70 -5.32 12.76
N PRO A 250 -23.20 -6.55 12.96
CA PRO A 250 -22.04 -7.06 12.23
C PRO A 250 -22.28 -7.16 10.71
N TYR A 251 -23.53 -7.19 10.26
CA TYR A 251 -23.90 -7.24 8.84
C TYR A 251 -23.93 -5.87 8.15
N LEU A 252 -23.71 -4.77 8.88
CA LEU A 252 -23.71 -3.40 8.33
C LEU A 252 -22.30 -2.83 8.12
N GLY A 253 -21.24 -3.55 8.49
CA GLY A 253 -19.86 -3.05 8.31
C GLY A 253 -19.55 -1.80 9.12
N GLY A 254 -18.95 -0.80 8.47
CA GLY A 254 -18.53 0.44 9.13
C GLY A 254 -18.28 1.60 8.17
N VAL A 255 -17.90 2.74 8.73
CA VAL A 255 -17.50 3.94 8.00
C VAL A 255 -16.10 4.36 8.43
N PHE A 256 -15.38 5.01 7.53
CA PHE A 256 -14.05 5.52 7.83
C PHE A 256 -13.85 6.94 7.30
N ALA A 257 -12.94 7.66 7.96
CA ALA A 257 -12.39 8.92 7.49
C ALA A 257 -10.92 8.97 7.88
N ALA A 258 -10.07 9.39 6.96
CA ALA A 258 -8.63 9.47 7.19
C ALA A 258 -8.02 10.66 6.46
N GLY A 259 -6.97 11.21 7.06
CA GLY A 259 -6.15 12.26 6.48
C GLY A 259 -4.67 11.89 6.60
N ASN A 260 -3.91 12.19 5.56
CA ASN A 260 -2.47 11.98 5.50
C ASN A 260 -1.79 13.23 4.92
N VAL A 261 -0.69 13.63 5.53
CA VAL A 261 0.20 14.65 5.01
C VAL A 261 1.58 14.05 4.87
N SER A 262 2.17 14.16 3.68
CA SER A 262 3.55 13.79 3.44
C SER A 262 4.33 14.94 2.82
N SER A 263 5.64 14.93 2.97
CA SER A 263 6.52 15.98 2.49
C SER A 263 7.88 15.39 2.19
N TYR A 264 8.49 15.77 1.06
CA TYR A 264 9.73 15.20 0.58
C TYR A 264 10.76 16.32 0.39
N GLN A 265 12.01 16.07 0.74
CA GLN A 265 13.07 17.02 0.41
C GLN A 265 13.16 17.25 -1.12
N ALA A 266 12.82 16.23 -1.90
CA ALA A 266 12.82 16.25 -3.36
C ALA A 266 11.80 17.23 -3.98
N ASN A 267 10.77 17.63 -3.23
CA ASN A 267 9.82 18.66 -3.65
C ASN A 267 9.88 19.89 -2.73
N ALA A 268 11.08 20.21 -2.21
CA ALA A 268 11.34 21.33 -1.30
C ALA A 268 10.42 21.33 -0.05
N PHE A 269 10.04 20.13 0.41
CA PHE A 269 9.10 19.92 1.49
C PHE A 269 7.70 20.52 1.26
N SER A 270 7.30 20.75 0.00
CA SER A 270 5.92 21.10 -0.32
C SER A 270 4.99 19.99 0.19
N PRO A 271 3.94 20.33 0.97
CA PRO A 271 3.06 19.33 1.55
C PRO A 271 2.22 18.64 0.47
N ASN A 272 2.06 17.33 0.63
CA ASN A 272 1.14 16.50 -0.12
C ASN A 272 0.00 16.12 0.83
N ILE A 273 -1.21 16.50 0.49
CA ILE A 273 -2.39 16.32 1.32
C ILE A 273 -3.26 15.25 0.66
N SER A 274 -3.63 14.23 1.43
CA SER A 274 -4.57 13.20 1.03
C SER A 274 -5.67 13.10 2.08
N LEU A 275 -6.92 13.25 1.66
CA LEU A 275 -8.09 13.09 2.51
C LEU A 275 -8.97 12.01 1.88
N ILE A 276 -9.45 11.07 2.68
CA ILE A 276 -10.32 10.00 2.20
C ILE A 276 -11.42 9.71 3.22
N SER A 277 -12.61 9.39 2.72
CA SER A 277 -13.71 8.88 3.54
C SER A 277 -14.51 7.87 2.77
N GLY A 278 -15.22 6.99 3.48
CA GLY A 278 -15.99 5.96 2.81
C GLY A 278 -16.57 4.91 3.74
N TYR A 279 -16.82 3.74 3.14
CA TYR A 279 -17.52 2.62 3.76
C TYR A 279 -16.65 1.36 3.77
N LEU A 280 -16.69 0.66 4.90
CA LEU A 280 -16.04 -0.63 5.14
C LEU A 280 -17.09 -1.72 5.04
N PHE A 281 -16.89 -2.68 4.13
CA PHE A 281 -17.80 -3.79 4.00
C PHE A 281 -17.62 -4.78 5.17
N PRO A 282 -18.71 -5.36 5.69
CA PRO A 282 -18.63 -6.43 6.68
C PRO A 282 -17.97 -7.66 6.04
N GLN A 283 -16.97 -8.24 6.69
CA GLN A 283 -16.29 -9.46 6.23
C GLN A 283 -15.87 -10.37 7.38
N ASP A 284 -16.00 -11.68 7.17
CA ASP A 284 -15.67 -12.72 8.15
C ASP A 284 -14.27 -13.36 7.96
N ARG A 285 -13.64 -13.23 6.79
CA ARG A 285 -12.46 -14.06 6.44
C ARG A 285 -11.14 -13.28 6.44
N PHE A 286 -10.17 -13.75 7.23
CA PHE A 286 -8.77 -13.28 7.27
C PHE A 286 -8.54 -11.80 7.61
N GLN A 287 -9.52 -11.12 8.22
CA GLN A 287 -9.43 -9.70 8.59
C GLN A 287 -9.06 -8.77 7.41
N LYS A 288 -9.27 -9.22 6.17
CA LYS A 288 -9.15 -8.36 4.99
C LYS A 288 -10.34 -7.42 4.93
N ARG A 289 -10.10 -6.20 4.50
CA ARG A 289 -11.13 -5.16 4.47
C ARG A 289 -11.34 -4.72 3.04
N LEU A 290 -12.50 -5.07 2.48
CA LEU A 290 -12.98 -4.39 1.27
C LEU A 290 -13.56 -3.05 1.69
N ARG A 291 -13.16 -1.99 0.99
CA ARG A 291 -13.66 -0.64 1.21
C ARG A 291 -13.90 0.07 -0.11
N ILE A 292 -14.86 0.99 -0.06
CA ILE A 292 -15.06 2.00 -1.11
C ILE A 292 -14.94 3.38 -0.49
N GLY A 293 -14.46 4.36 -1.25
CA GLY A 293 -14.31 5.71 -0.73
C GLY A 293 -14.12 6.77 -1.79
N VAL A 294 -14.21 8.02 -1.34
CA VAL A 294 -13.89 9.21 -2.11
C VAL A 294 -12.63 9.83 -1.51
N GLN A 295 -11.63 10.06 -2.37
CA GLN A 295 -10.37 10.68 -2.00
C GLN A 295 -10.23 12.06 -2.66
N TYR A 296 -9.69 13.01 -1.92
CA TYR A 296 -9.09 14.22 -2.46
C TYR A 296 -7.57 14.16 -2.26
N TYR A 297 -6.82 14.49 -3.29
CA TYR A 297 -5.36 14.55 -3.25
C TYR A 297 -4.86 15.86 -3.85
N ASN A 298 -3.87 16.47 -3.19
CA ASN A 298 -3.16 17.65 -3.67
C ASN A 298 -1.71 17.55 -3.21
N GLY A 299 -0.80 17.26 -4.13
CA GLY A 299 0.59 17.04 -3.79
C GLY A 299 1.42 16.68 -5.00
N ARG A 300 2.55 16.03 -4.76
CA ARG A 300 3.42 15.51 -5.81
C ARG A 300 2.72 14.43 -6.65
N SER A 301 3.15 14.21 -7.87
CA SER A 301 2.71 13.10 -8.71
C SER A 301 2.87 11.78 -7.95
N LEU A 302 1.84 10.95 -8.04
CA LEU A 302 1.87 9.61 -7.45
C LEU A 302 2.68 8.63 -8.29
N THR A 303 2.84 8.90 -9.59
CA THR A 303 3.81 8.18 -10.42
C THR A 303 5.21 8.64 -10.04
N ASN A 304 6.04 7.71 -9.55
CA ASN A 304 7.37 8.05 -9.05
C ASN A 304 8.31 8.53 -10.16
N GLN A 305 8.03 8.24 -11.43
CA GLN A 305 8.71 8.84 -12.59
C GLN A 305 8.71 10.38 -12.54
N PHE A 306 7.65 10.97 -12.00
CA PHE A 306 7.42 12.43 -11.97
C PHE A 306 7.36 12.97 -10.54
N TYR A 307 8.11 12.36 -9.62
CA TYR A 307 8.04 12.63 -8.18
C TYR A 307 8.18 14.10 -7.75
N ASN A 308 8.74 14.97 -8.60
CA ASN A 308 8.96 16.40 -8.37
C ASN A 308 7.87 17.29 -9.00
N ARG A 309 6.88 16.68 -9.65
CA ARG A 309 5.76 17.34 -10.33
C ARG A 309 4.53 17.32 -9.47
N LYS A 310 3.58 18.23 -9.70
CA LYS A 310 2.37 18.38 -8.90
C LYS A 310 1.14 17.81 -9.60
N GLU A 311 0.26 17.21 -8.80
CA GLU A 311 -1.04 16.70 -9.19
C GLU A 311 -2.10 17.06 -8.15
N ILE A 312 -3.31 17.36 -8.63
CA ILE A 312 -4.49 17.57 -7.81
C ILE A 312 -5.63 16.78 -8.43
N PHE A 313 -6.30 15.94 -7.65
CA PHE A 313 -7.42 15.16 -8.15
C PHE A 313 -8.42 14.81 -7.05
N THR A 314 -9.62 14.45 -7.50
CA THR A 314 -10.59 13.70 -6.70
C THR A 314 -10.72 12.30 -7.28
N ALA A 315 -10.88 11.28 -6.43
CA ALA A 315 -10.95 9.89 -6.89
C ALA A 315 -12.08 9.13 -6.21
N PHE A 316 -12.71 8.23 -6.97
CA PHE A 316 -13.49 7.13 -6.41
C PHE A 316 -12.60 5.89 -6.34
N ILE A 317 -12.62 5.22 -5.19
CA ILE A 317 -11.70 4.13 -4.85
C ILE A 317 -12.49 2.88 -4.48
N VAL A 318 -12.02 1.74 -4.98
CA VAL A 318 -12.34 0.40 -4.47
C VAL A 318 -11.03 -0.25 -4.06
N ALA A 319 -10.90 -0.68 -2.80
CA ALA A 319 -9.67 -1.25 -2.31
C ALA A 319 -9.88 -2.46 -1.39
N ILE A 320 -8.92 -3.38 -1.43
CA ILE A 320 -8.76 -4.45 -0.46
C ILE A 320 -7.49 -4.16 0.34
N ASP A 321 -7.68 -3.90 1.64
CA ASP A 321 -6.58 -3.72 2.57
C ASP A 321 -5.97 -5.07 2.91
N ILE A 322 -4.66 -5.18 2.67
CA ILE A 322 -3.88 -6.43 2.69
C ILE A 322 -2.70 -6.37 3.65
#